data_AF-A0A1M6F465-F1
#
_entry.id   AF-A0A1M6F465-F1
#
_cell.length_a   1.000
_cell.length_b   1.000
_cell.length_c   1.000
_cell.angle_alpha   90.00
_cell.angle_beta   90.00
_cell.angle_gamma   90.00
#
_symmetry.space_group_name_H-M   'P 1'
#
loop_
_entity.id
_entity.type
_entity.pdbx_description
1 polymer ?
#
loop_
_entity_poly.entity_id
_entity_poly.type
_entity_poly.pdbx_seq_one_letter_code
_entity_poly.pdbx_strand_id
1 'polypeptide(L)' 'MGRALETQEVNLDQVIALTLEQAKQRYSMGANSISKIADMCEGNIRFGKVRRFHREKIDKFLLDELSV' A
#
# COMPACT_ATOMS: atom_id res chain seq x y z
N MET A 1 28.79 -20.84 -6.50
CA MET A 1 28.33 -19.63 -7.21
C MET A 1 26.98 -19.24 -6.65
N GLY A 2 26.91 -18.19 -5.82
CA GLY A 2 25.65 -17.68 -5.28
C GLY A 2 24.90 -16.93 -6.38
N ARG A 3 23.69 -17.37 -6.73
CA ARG A 3 22.80 -16.61 -7.62
C ARG A 3 22.33 -15.38 -6.86
N ALA A 4 22.76 -14.20 -7.29
CA ALA A 4 22.17 -12.95 -6.85
C ALA A 4 20.69 -12.99 -7.26
N LEU A 5 19.80 -12.89 -6.27
CA LEU A 5 18.37 -12.71 -6.51
C LEU A 5 18.22 -11.39 -7.26
N GLU A 6 17.90 -11.47 -8.55
CA GLU A 6 17.51 -10.30 -9.33
C GLU A 6 16.33 -9.66 -8.62
N THR A 7 16.57 -8.48 -8.03
CA THR A 7 15.52 -7.60 -7.52
C THR A 7 14.70 -7.17 -8.73
N GLN A 8 13.67 -7.94 -9.05
CA GLN A 8 12.66 -7.52 -10.00
C GLN A 8 12.07 -6.20 -9.49
N GLU A 9 12.17 -5.15 -10.30
CA GLU A 9 11.54 -3.88 -10.05
C GLU A 9 10.02 -4.11 -10.03
N VAL A 10 9.47 -4.29 -8.84
CA VAL A 10 8.04 -4.51 -8.66
C VAL A 10 7.33 -3.22 -9.04
N ASN A 11 6.67 -3.22 -10.19
CA ASN A 11 5.80 -2.13 -10.59
C ASN A 11 4.65 -2.02 -9.57
N LEU A 12 4.73 -1.03 -8.68
CA LEU A 12 3.76 -0.80 -7.61
C LEU A 12 2.35 -0.51 -8.14
N ASP A 13 2.22 -0.22 -9.43
CA ASP A 13 0.92 -0.07 -10.08
C ASP A 13 0.22 -1.43 -10.28
N GLN A 14 0.97 -2.50 -10.55
CA GLN A 14 0.38 -3.83 -10.73
C GLN A 14 0.08 -4.56 -9.41
N VAL A 15 0.44 -3.96 -8.27
CA VAL A 15 0.28 -4.57 -6.95
C VAL A 15 -1.07 -4.20 -6.33
N ILE A 16 -1.93 -5.20 -6.17
CA ILE A 16 -3.25 -5.07 -5.52
C ILE A 16 -3.10 -4.64 -4.05
N ALA A 17 -2.07 -5.17 -3.37
CA ALA A 17 -1.85 -4.99 -1.93
C ALA A 17 -0.40 -4.57 -1.59
N LEU A 18 -0.24 -3.31 -1.17
CA LEU A 18 1.04 -2.69 -0.86
C LEU A 18 1.53 -3.07 0.54
N THR A 19 2.85 -3.16 0.74
CA THR A 19 3.44 -3.13 2.09
C THR A 19 3.33 -1.73 2.69
N LEU A 20 3.62 -1.60 3.99
CA LEU A 20 3.70 -0.29 4.63
C LEU A 20 4.73 0.61 3.94
N GLU A 21 5.90 0.08 3.60
CA GLU A 21 6.96 0.85 2.94
C GLU A 21 6.55 1.30 1.53
N GLN A 22 5.92 0.40 0.76
CA GLN A 22 5.42 0.73 -0.57
C GLN A 22 4.30 1.79 -0.51
N ALA A 23 3.39 1.68 0.46
CA ALA A 23 2.35 2.68 0.67
C ALA A 23 2.94 4.03 1.10
N LYS A 24 3.98 4.04 1.94
CA LYS A 24 4.71 5.27 2.33
C LYS A 24 5.37 5.93 1.13
N GLN A 25 6.03 5.15 0.27
CA GLN A 25 6.66 5.67 -0.94
C GLN A 25 5.62 6.21 -1.93
N ARG A 26 4.50 5.50 -2.13
CA ARG A 26 3.47 5.89 -3.10
C ARG A 26 2.70 7.14 -2.68
N TYR A 27 2.22 7.17 -1.44
CA TYR A 27 1.35 8.25 -0.97
C TYR A 27 2.12 9.39 -0.30
N SER A 28 3.44 9.23 -0.09
CA SER A 28 4.27 10.18 0.68
C SER A 28 3.68 10.50 2.07
N MET A 29 3.03 9.51 2.69
CA MET A 29 2.34 9.65 3.97
C MET A 29 3.03 8.87 5.09
N GLY A 30 2.80 9.31 6.34
CA GLY A 30 3.25 8.58 7.53
C GLY A 30 2.51 7.25 7.71
N ALA A 31 3.15 6.31 8.41
CA ALA A 31 2.58 4.98 8.68
C ALA A 31 1.24 5.04 9.45
N ASN A 32 1.10 6.01 10.34
CA ASN A 32 -0.14 6.26 11.08
C ASN A 32 -1.27 6.75 10.16
N SER A 33 -0.98 7.69 9.27
CA SER A 33 -1.97 8.21 8.31
C SER A 33 -2.43 7.11 7.37
N ILE A 34 -1.50 6.34 6.79
CA ILE A 34 -1.83 5.20 5.92
C ILE A 34 -2.67 4.16 6.68
N SER A 35 -2.31 3.88 7.92
CA SER A 35 -3.08 2.95 8.75
C SER A 35 -4.50 3.42 9.01
N LYS A 36 -4.69 4.71 9.30
CA LYS A 36 -6.02 5.32 9.52
C LYS A 36 -6.85 5.30 8.25
N ILE A 37 -6.29 5.74 7.13
CA ILE A 37 -6.97 5.77 5.82
C ILE A 37 -7.38 4.35 5.41
N ALA A 38 -6.46 3.39 5.56
CA ALA A 38 -6.73 2.00 5.26
C ALA A 38 -7.79 1.38 6.18
N ASP A 39 -7.94 1.87 7.41
CA ASP A 39 -9.01 1.45 8.31
C ASP A 39 -10.36 2.05 7.86
N MET A 40 -10.38 3.34 7.55
CA MET A 40 -11.55 4.08 7.05
C MET A 40 -12.11 3.52 5.74
N CYS A 41 -11.24 3.11 4.82
CA CYS A 41 -11.65 2.58 3.51
C CYS A 41 -11.74 1.04 3.46
N GLU A 42 -11.64 0.34 4.60
CA GLU A 42 -11.54 -1.13 4.68
C GLU A 42 -10.44 -1.70 3.75
N GLY A 43 -9.36 -0.95 3.58
CA GLY A 43 -8.17 -1.30 2.78
C GLY A 43 -7.09 -2.02 3.59
N ASN A 44 -7.30 -2.24 4.88
CA ASN A 44 -6.35 -2.94 5.74
C ASN A 44 -6.49 -4.46 5.61
N ILE A 45 -5.54 -5.10 4.92
CA ILE A 45 -5.53 -6.55 4.71
C ILE A 45 -4.55 -7.18 5.71
N ARG A 46 -5.08 -8.02 6.60
CA ARG A 46 -4.25 -8.81 7.54
C ARG A 46 -4.25 -10.27 7.15
N PHE A 47 -3.07 -10.79 6.82
CA PHE A 47 -2.81 -12.22 6.66
C PHE A 47 -1.90 -12.69 7.81
N GLY A 48 -2.51 -13.09 8.93
CA GLY A 48 -1.79 -13.46 10.14
C GLY A 48 -0.94 -12.29 10.68
N LYS A 49 0.38 -12.45 10.68
CA LYS A 49 1.35 -11.41 11.10
C LYS A 49 1.67 -10.40 10.00
N VAL A 50 1.32 -10.69 8.74
CA VAL A 50 1.63 -9.83 7.60
C VAL A 50 0.49 -8.84 7.39
N ARG A 51 0.83 -7.55 7.38
CA ARG A 51 -0.11 -6.46 7.08
C ARG A 51 0.16 -5.92 5.67
N ARG A 52 -0.90 -5.80 4.89
CA ARG A 52 -0.90 -5.23 3.54
C ARG A 52 -2.02 -4.19 3.41
N PHE A 53 -1.86 -3.31 2.45
CA PHE A 53 -2.74 -2.17 2.22
C PHE A 53 -3.30 -2.25 0.81
N HIS A 54 -4.62 -2.39 0.67
CA HIS A 54 -5.28 -2.48 -0.62
C HIS A 54 -5.15 -1.15 -1.35
N ARG A 55 -4.44 -1.15 -2.48
CA ARG A 55 -4.13 0.07 -3.22
C ARG A 55 -5.42 0.77 -3.68
N GLU A 56 -6.23 0.08 -4.47
CA GLU A 56 -7.42 0.67 -5.10
C GLU A 56 -8.41 1.29 -4.09
N LYS A 57 -8.59 0.65 -2.93
CA LYS A 57 -9.47 1.20 -1.89
C LYS A 57 -8.94 2.51 -1.31
N ILE A 58 -7.63 2.58 -1.06
CA ILE A 58 -6.97 3.79 -0.55
C ILE A 58 -6.96 4.87 -1.64
N ASP A 59 -6.64 4.51 -2.88
CA ASP A 59 -6.62 5.42 -4.02
C ASP A 59 -8.00 6.03 -4.25
N LYS A 60 -9.06 5.21 -4.25
CA LYS A 60 -10.46 5.65 -4.34
C LYS A 60 -10.85 6.59 -3.20
N PHE A 61 -10.47 6.26 -1.97
CA PHE A 61 -10.75 7.11 -0.81
C PHE A 61 -10.04 8.47 -0.92
N LEU A 62 -8.76 8.47 -1.33
CA LEU A 62 -8.00 9.71 -1.51
C LEU A 62 -8.54 10.55 -2.67
N LEU A 63 -8.98 9.92 -3.76
CA LEU A 63 -9.62 10.60 -4.89
C LEU A 63 -10.96 11.22 -4.50
N ASP A 64 -11.75 10.54 -3.67
CA ASP A 64 -13.02 11.06 -3.14
C ASP A 64 -12.81 12.32 -2.29
N GLU A 65 -11.82 12.29 -1.39
CA GLU A 65 -11.45 13.44 -0.54
C GLU A 65 -10.88 14.63 -1.32
N LEU A 66 -10.19 14.38 -2.44
CA LEU A 66 -9.62 15.42 -3.31
C LEU A 66 -10.64 16.02 -4.30
N SER A 67 -11.83 15.43 -4.43
CA SER A 67 -12.88 15.89 -5.35
C SER A 67 -13.88 16.87 -4.69
N VAL A 68 -13.62 17.28 -3.45
CA VAL A 68 -14.32 18.34 -2.69
C VAL A 68 -13.54 19.65 -2.79
#